data_AF-A0A915Y012-F1
#
_entry.id   AF-A0A915Y012-F1
#
_cell.length_a   1.000
_cell.length_b   1.000
_cell.length_c   1.000
_cell.angle_alpha   90.00
_cell.angle_beta   90.00
_cell.angle_gamma   90.00
#
_symmetry.space_group_name_H-M   'P 1'
#
loop_
_entity.id
_entity.type
_entity.pdbx_description
1 polymer ?
#
loop_
_entity_poly.entity_id
_entity_poly.type
_entity_poly.pdbx_seq_one_letter_code
_entity_poly.pdbx_strand_id
1 'polypeptide(L)'
;MREFEPAKVAYAETYAWVAYYQRDWTTLARLLVSLARDKFGLTEPQAAQASSLATQAQVAFAPFPDNDVPGATRLQQDFYRYIKDVHPQEPFDPIKAGELDVRWWVIHRQLFAERENQPLVEAIADLYVAVYRVPRERVLSAAFHRAEAMQFSDHWVREGHAPDSPLIPHIEAELLKSYQALREGIEL
;
A
#
# COMPACT_ATOMS: atom_id res chain seq x y z
N MET A 1 -5.21 3.38 -13.62
CA MET A 1 -5.12 3.46 -12.14
C MET A 1 -6.41 3.84 -11.41
N ARG A 2 -7.51 4.20 -12.11
CA ARG A 2 -8.81 4.52 -11.49
C ARG A 2 -9.84 3.40 -11.56
N GLU A 3 -9.70 2.51 -12.54
CA GLU A 3 -10.54 1.34 -12.71
C GLU A 3 -9.82 0.12 -12.13
N PHE A 4 -10.10 -0.20 -10.87
CA PHE A 4 -9.63 -1.41 -10.21
C PHE A 4 -10.79 -2.13 -9.52
N GLU A 5 -10.64 -3.43 -9.29
CA GLU A 5 -11.63 -4.23 -8.58
C GLU A 5 -11.25 -4.30 -7.09
N PRO A 6 -12.00 -3.65 -6.17
CA PRO A 6 -11.61 -3.53 -4.77
C PRO A 6 -11.31 -4.86 -4.09
N ALA A 7 -12.10 -5.90 -4.37
CA ALA A 7 -11.92 -7.23 -3.78
C ALA A 7 -10.60 -7.90 -4.21
N LYS A 8 -10.22 -7.80 -5.49
CA LYS A 8 -8.94 -8.37 -5.96
C LYS A 8 -7.74 -7.67 -5.35
N VAL A 9 -7.80 -6.34 -5.26
CA VAL A 9 -6.70 -5.54 -4.69
C VAL A 9 -6.59 -5.78 -3.18
N ALA A 10 -7.72 -5.84 -2.46
CA ALA A 10 -7.77 -6.15 -1.04
C ALA A 10 -7.20 -7.55 -0.74
N TYR A 11 -7.64 -8.56 -1.48
CA TYR A 11 -7.11 -9.92 -1.37
C TYR A 11 -5.60 -9.94 -1.61
N ALA A 12 -5.14 -9.37 -2.74
CA ALA A 12 -3.73 -9.40 -3.11
C ALA A 12 -2.84 -8.72 -2.05
N GLU A 13 -3.28 -7.59 -1.49
CA GLU A 13 -2.54 -6.89 -0.46
C GLU A 13 -2.54 -7.63 0.89
N THR A 14 -3.68 -8.12 1.37
CA THR A 14 -3.76 -8.92 2.61
C THR A 14 -2.76 -10.08 2.56
N TYR A 15 -2.83 -10.88 1.51
CA TYR A 15 -2.02 -12.08 1.42
C TYR A 15 -0.56 -11.77 1.06
N ALA A 16 -0.26 -10.59 0.49
CA ALA A 16 1.11 -10.12 0.37
C ALA A 16 1.71 -9.82 1.75
N TRP A 17 0.96 -9.18 2.65
CA TRP A 17 1.40 -8.99 4.03
C TRP A 17 1.62 -10.33 4.73
N VAL A 18 0.67 -11.28 4.57
CA VAL A 18 0.82 -12.62 5.13
C VAL A 18 2.08 -13.32 4.62
N ALA A 19 2.28 -13.35 3.31
CA ALA A 19 3.44 -13.97 2.68
C ALA A 19 4.76 -13.33 3.10
N TYR A 20 4.78 -12.00 3.28
CA TYR A 20 5.95 -11.27 3.77
C TYR A 20 6.38 -11.74 5.17
N TYR A 21 5.46 -11.76 6.14
CA TYR A 21 5.78 -12.20 7.51
C TYR A 21 6.07 -13.70 7.60
N GLN A 22 5.43 -14.52 6.76
CA GLN A 22 5.72 -15.95 6.63
C GLN A 22 7.01 -16.26 5.85
N ARG A 23 7.66 -15.25 5.26
CA ARG A 23 8.83 -15.39 4.38
C ARG A 23 8.56 -16.30 3.17
N ASP A 24 7.31 -16.36 2.70
CA ASP A 24 6.94 -17.04 1.45
C ASP A 24 7.17 -16.10 0.27
N TRP A 25 8.43 -16.03 -0.16
CA TRP A 25 8.88 -15.11 -1.20
C TRP A 25 8.24 -15.38 -2.58
N THR A 26 7.92 -16.63 -2.89
CA THR A 26 7.31 -16.99 -4.18
C THR A 26 5.86 -16.56 -4.25
N THR A 27 5.11 -16.72 -3.16
CA THR A 27 3.74 -16.22 -3.07
C THR A 27 3.72 -14.69 -3.00
N LEU A 28 4.61 -14.09 -2.20
CA LEU A 28 4.75 -12.63 -2.14
C LEU A 28 4.99 -12.03 -3.53
N ALA A 29 5.97 -12.55 -4.29
CA ALA A 29 6.29 -12.03 -5.62
C ALA A 29 5.07 -12.09 -6.57
N ARG A 30 4.33 -13.20 -6.59
CA ARG A 30 3.11 -13.34 -7.41
C ARG A 30 2.02 -12.35 -7.00
N LEU A 31 1.82 -12.16 -5.70
CA LEU A 31 0.80 -11.24 -5.19
C LEU A 31 1.17 -9.78 -5.44
N LEU A 32 2.45 -9.40 -5.31
CA LEU A 32 2.91 -8.04 -5.65
C LEU A 32 2.70 -7.73 -7.13
N VAL A 33 2.99 -8.68 -8.02
CA VAL A 33 2.70 -8.54 -9.47
C VAL A 33 1.19 -8.39 -9.70
N SER A 34 0.36 -9.25 -9.11
CA SER A 34 -1.10 -9.11 -9.23
C SER A 34 -1.60 -7.77 -8.70
N LEU A 35 -1.07 -7.32 -7.56
CA LEU A 35 -1.42 -6.04 -6.96
C LEU A 35 -1.07 -4.87 -7.88
N ALA A 36 0.16 -4.85 -8.42
CA ALA A 36 0.59 -3.81 -9.35
C ALA A 36 -0.25 -3.82 -10.64
N ARG A 37 -0.55 -5.02 -11.17
CA ARG A 37 -1.39 -5.21 -12.36
C ARG A 37 -2.81 -4.69 -12.13
N ASP A 38 -3.48 -5.17 -11.08
CA ASP A 38 -4.90 -4.96 -10.84
C ASP A 38 -5.19 -3.55 -10.30
N LYS A 39 -4.27 -2.96 -9.51
CA LYS A 39 -4.43 -1.60 -8.96
C LYS A 39 -4.10 -0.52 -9.99
N PHE A 40 -3.04 -0.70 -10.78
CA PHE A 40 -2.57 0.33 -11.71
C PHE A 40 -3.01 0.09 -13.16
N GLY A 41 -3.60 -1.07 -13.49
CA GLY A 41 -4.00 -1.42 -14.85
C GLY A 41 -2.79 -1.69 -15.75
N LEU A 42 -1.79 -2.40 -15.22
CA LEU A 42 -0.57 -2.73 -15.95
C LEU A 42 -0.73 -4.06 -16.70
N THR A 43 0.08 -4.27 -17.74
CA THR A 43 0.32 -5.61 -18.31
C THR A 43 1.25 -6.43 -17.41
N GLU A 44 1.33 -7.76 -17.60
CA GLU A 44 2.23 -8.62 -16.80
C GLU A 44 3.69 -8.15 -16.77
N PRO A 45 4.34 -7.81 -17.91
CA PRO A 45 5.73 -7.34 -17.88
C PRO A 45 5.88 -6.00 -17.15
N GLN A 46 4.89 -5.12 -17.29
CA GLN A 46 4.89 -3.82 -16.62
C GLN A 46 4.70 -3.99 -15.11
N ALA A 47 3.79 -4.87 -14.70
CA ALA A 47 3.55 -5.19 -13.30
C ALA A 47 4.78 -5.83 -12.64
N ALA A 48 5.51 -6.70 -13.34
CA ALA A 48 6.76 -7.27 -12.86
C ALA A 48 7.84 -6.20 -12.63
N GLN A 49 8.01 -5.28 -13.59
CA GLN A 49 8.95 -4.15 -13.46
C GLN A 49 8.59 -3.24 -12.29
N ALA A 50 7.32 -2.84 -12.19
CA ALA A 50 6.83 -1.99 -11.11
C ALA A 50 6.99 -2.67 -9.74
N SER A 51 6.65 -3.95 -9.64
CA SER A 51 6.80 -4.73 -8.41
C SER A 51 8.26 -4.87 -7.98
N SER A 52 9.20 -4.95 -8.92
CA SER A 52 10.64 -4.98 -8.62
C SER A 52 11.09 -3.71 -7.90
N LEU A 53 10.67 -2.53 -8.38
CA LEU A 53 10.98 -1.24 -7.74
C LEU A 53 10.38 -1.16 -6.32
N ALA A 54 9.09 -1.48 -6.20
CA ALA A 54 8.40 -1.45 -4.91
C ALA A 54 8.97 -2.47 -3.91
N THR A 55 9.44 -3.63 -4.37
CA THR A 55 10.10 -4.64 -3.53
C THR A 55 11.45 -4.14 -3.03
N GLN A 56 12.28 -3.57 -3.92
CA GLN A 56 13.57 -3.00 -3.53
C GLN A 56 13.38 -1.85 -2.52
N ALA A 57 12.36 -1.02 -2.69
CA ALA A 57 12.04 0.06 -1.75
C ALA A 57 11.72 -0.49 -0.34
N GLN A 58 10.90 -1.54 -0.27
CA GLN A 58 10.56 -2.21 0.99
C GLN A 58 11.78 -2.89 1.63
N VAL A 59 12.65 -3.53 0.84
CA VAL A 59 13.90 -4.13 1.34
C VAL A 59 14.82 -3.05 1.93
N ALA A 60 14.95 -1.90 1.28
CA ALA A 60 15.72 -0.77 1.81
C ALA A 60 15.12 -0.21 3.12
N PHE A 61 13.79 -0.21 3.23
CA PHE A 61 13.07 0.25 4.42
C PHE A 61 13.00 -0.79 5.56
N ALA A 62 13.17 -2.08 5.27
CA ALA A 62 12.89 -3.16 6.20
C ALA A 62 13.77 -3.14 7.47
N PRO A 63 15.12 -3.03 7.40
CA PRO A 63 16.00 -3.02 8.58
C PRO A 63 15.59 -1.96 9.61
N PHE A 64 15.76 -2.23 10.90
CA PHE A 64 15.55 -1.24 11.95
C PHE A 64 16.54 -1.50 13.09
N PRO A 65 17.24 -0.46 13.60
CA PRO A 65 17.11 0.96 13.27
C PRO A 65 17.81 1.42 11.98
N ASP A 66 18.53 0.55 11.28
CA ASP A 66 19.43 0.91 10.16
C ASP A 66 18.75 0.97 8.78
N ASN A 67 17.47 1.37 8.69
CA ASN A 67 16.80 1.49 7.38
C ASN A 67 17.35 2.63 6.52
N ASP A 68 17.39 2.41 5.20
CA ASP A 68 17.67 3.44 4.21
C ASP A 68 16.37 4.10 3.73
N VAL A 69 15.80 4.97 4.57
CA VAL A 69 14.61 5.77 4.22
C VAL A 69 14.83 6.63 2.97
N PRO A 70 15.99 7.31 2.77
CA PRO A 70 16.27 8.02 1.52
C PRO A 70 16.29 7.10 0.29
N GLY A 71 16.86 5.91 0.38
CA GLY A 71 16.89 4.92 -0.70
C GLY A 71 15.52 4.36 -1.02
N ALA A 72 14.74 4.00 0.00
CA ALA A 72 13.34 3.60 -0.16
C ALA A 72 12.53 4.70 -0.87
N THR A 73 12.72 5.96 -0.48
CA THR A 73 12.06 7.11 -1.12
C THR A 73 12.43 7.23 -2.59
N ARG A 74 13.72 7.14 -2.95
CA ARG A 74 14.15 7.21 -4.35
C ARG A 74 13.53 6.09 -5.20
N LEU A 75 13.54 4.86 -4.70
CA LEU A 75 12.96 3.70 -5.38
C LEU A 75 11.45 3.84 -5.55
N GLN A 76 10.76 4.41 -4.55
CA GLN A 76 9.33 4.65 -4.66
C GLN A 76 8.99 5.80 -5.62
N GLN A 77 9.84 6.83 -5.71
CA GLN A 77 9.73 7.84 -6.75
C GLN A 77 9.97 7.25 -8.15
N ASP A 78 10.91 6.32 -8.31
CA ASP A 78 11.12 5.58 -9.56
C ASP A 78 9.88 4.74 -9.91
N PHE A 79 9.29 4.06 -8.93
CA PHE A 79 8.04 3.32 -9.09
C PHE A 79 6.91 4.22 -9.62
N TYR A 80 6.66 5.36 -8.97
CA TYR A 80 5.60 6.26 -9.41
C TYR A 80 5.91 6.93 -10.75
N ARG A 81 7.19 7.20 -11.07
CA ARG A 81 7.60 7.66 -12.41
C ARG A 81 7.25 6.61 -13.46
N TYR A 82 7.56 5.35 -13.19
CA TYR A 82 7.19 4.25 -14.08
C TYR A 82 5.67 4.16 -14.30
N ILE A 83 4.86 4.30 -13.25
CA ILE A 83 3.39 4.35 -13.37
C ILE A 83 2.96 5.56 -14.21
N LYS A 84 3.56 6.73 -14.02
CA LYS A 84 3.28 7.96 -14.77
C LYS A 84 3.64 7.83 -16.26
N ASP A 85 4.72 7.11 -16.58
CA ASP A 85 5.13 6.86 -17.97
C ASP A 85 4.13 5.94 -18.70
N VAL A 86 3.53 4.97 -17.98
CA VAL A 86 2.46 4.12 -18.52
C VAL A 86 1.13 4.87 -18.62
N HIS A 87 0.87 5.80 -17.70
CA HIS A 87 -0.37 6.59 -17.62
C HIS A 87 -0.11 8.10 -17.71
N PRO A 88 0.38 8.62 -18.85
CA PRO A 88 0.78 10.03 -18.98
C PRO A 88 -0.37 11.02 -18.73
N GLN A 89 -1.62 10.60 -18.93
CA GLN A 89 -2.83 11.37 -18.69
C GLN A 89 -3.13 11.63 -17.21
N GLU A 90 -2.57 10.83 -16.28
CA GLU A 90 -2.92 10.94 -14.87
C GLU A 90 -2.18 12.14 -14.22
N PRO A 91 -2.88 13.10 -13.61
CA PRO A 91 -2.32 14.42 -13.30
C PRO A 91 -1.42 14.48 -12.04
N PHE A 92 -1.00 13.34 -11.49
CA PHE A 92 -0.21 13.31 -10.26
C PHE A 92 1.28 13.59 -10.50
N ASP A 93 1.95 14.07 -9.46
CA ASP A 93 3.40 14.22 -9.40
C ASP A 93 4.02 12.93 -8.85
N PRO A 94 4.82 12.18 -9.64
CA PRO A 94 5.40 10.93 -9.20
C PRO A 94 6.45 11.09 -8.08
N ILE A 95 7.15 12.22 -8.03
CA ILE A 95 8.11 12.50 -6.97
C ILE A 95 7.37 12.68 -5.66
N LYS A 96 6.30 13.50 -5.67
CA LYS A 96 5.48 13.73 -4.48
C LYS A 96 4.77 12.48 -3.99
N ALA A 97 4.25 11.66 -4.92
CA ALA A 97 3.61 10.39 -4.58
C ALA A 97 4.59 9.44 -3.88
N GLY A 98 5.82 9.29 -4.40
CA GLY A 98 6.84 8.45 -3.77
C GLY A 98 7.24 8.89 -2.37
N GLU A 99 7.38 10.21 -2.16
CA GLU A 99 7.65 10.77 -0.82
C GLU A 99 6.53 10.47 0.18
N LEU A 100 5.28 10.67 -0.22
CA LEU A 100 4.11 10.47 0.65
C LEU A 100 3.87 9.00 0.96
N ASP A 101 4.20 8.11 0.01
CA ASP A 101 4.09 6.68 0.21
C ASP A 101 5.07 6.19 1.28
N VAL A 102 6.35 6.58 1.18
CA VAL A 102 7.33 6.25 2.22
C VAL A 102 7.04 6.97 3.53
N ARG A 103 6.49 8.19 3.49
CA ARG A 103 6.10 8.93 4.69
C ARG A 103 5.11 8.15 5.56
N TRP A 104 4.08 7.54 4.97
CA TRP A 104 3.15 6.75 5.78
C TRP A 104 3.80 5.46 6.30
N TRP A 105 4.78 4.86 5.60
CA TRP A 105 5.55 3.71 6.13
C TRP A 105 6.30 4.09 7.40
N VAL A 106 6.95 5.26 7.41
CA VAL A 106 7.66 5.79 8.58
C VAL A 106 6.70 6.02 9.74
N ILE A 107 5.55 6.66 9.48
CA ILE A 107 4.54 6.94 10.52
C ILE A 107 3.94 5.64 11.06
N HIS A 108 3.59 4.68 10.19
CA HIS A 108 3.08 3.37 10.63
C HIS A 108 4.09 2.67 11.54
N ARG A 109 5.37 2.65 11.18
CA ARG A 109 6.41 2.05 12.03
C ARG A 109 6.56 2.75 13.38
N GLN A 110 6.42 4.08 13.43
CA GLN A 110 6.45 4.83 14.70
C GLN A 110 5.24 4.54 15.59
N LEU A 111 4.10 4.24 14.97
CA LEU A 111 2.84 3.93 15.64
C LEU A 111 2.58 2.43 15.77
N PHE A 112 3.61 1.58 15.62
CA PHE A 112 3.43 0.14 15.58
C PHE A 112 2.69 -0.36 16.84
N ALA A 113 1.50 -0.93 16.62
CA ALA A 113 0.59 -1.39 17.67
C ALA A 113 0.13 -0.32 18.69
N GLU A 114 0.19 0.96 18.33
CA GLU A 114 -0.44 2.05 19.08
C GLU A 114 -1.94 2.10 18.81
N ARG A 115 -2.71 2.41 19.84
CA ARG A 115 -4.18 2.50 19.73
C ARG A 115 -4.62 3.72 18.93
N GLU A 116 -3.91 4.84 19.05
CA GLU A 116 -4.18 6.06 18.31
C GLU A 116 -3.40 6.06 16.98
N ASN A 117 -4.11 5.94 15.86
CA ASN A 117 -3.53 5.86 14.51
C ASN A 117 -3.89 7.06 13.61
N GLN A 118 -4.47 8.14 14.15
CA GLN A 118 -4.90 9.30 13.38
C GLN A 118 -3.79 9.90 12.47
N PRO A 119 -2.51 10.03 12.91
CA PRO A 119 -1.45 10.50 12.02
C PRO A 119 -1.20 9.58 10.81
N LEU A 120 -1.44 8.27 10.96
CA LEU A 120 -1.34 7.31 9.85
C LEU A 120 -2.49 7.50 8.85
N VAL A 121 -3.73 7.67 9.34
CA VAL A 121 -4.88 8.00 8.50
C VAL A 121 -4.60 9.26 7.67
N GLU A 122 -4.04 10.30 8.31
CA GLU A 122 -3.72 11.55 7.63
C GLU A 122 -2.65 11.40 6.55
N ALA A 123 -1.61 10.60 6.82
CA ALA A 123 -0.53 10.35 5.86
C ALA A 123 -0.99 9.53 4.65
N ILE A 124 -1.85 8.53 4.87
CA ILE A 124 -2.46 7.76 3.77
C ILE A 124 -3.39 8.66 2.94
N ALA A 125 -4.19 9.52 3.59
CA ALA A 125 -5.05 10.47 2.88
C ALA A 125 -4.24 11.46 2.04
N ASP A 126 -3.09 11.95 2.55
CA ASP A 126 -2.18 12.82 1.78
C ASP A 126 -1.69 12.11 0.51
N LEU A 127 -1.29 10.83 0.62
CA LEU A 127 -0.91 10.02 -0.54
C LEU A 127 -2.05 9.92 -1.55
N TYR A 128 -3.27 9.59 -1.11
CA TYR A 128 -4.42 9.47 -2.00
C TYR A 128 -4.80 10.78 -2.68
N VAL A 129 -4.76 11.91 -1.97
CA VAL A 129 -4.96 13.23 -2.57
C VAL A 129 -3.90 13.53 -3.63
N ALA A 130 -2.64 13.20 -3.35
CA ALA A 130 -1.55 13.44 -4.30
C ALA A 130 -1.68 12.58 -5.56
N VAL A 131 -2.01 11.28 -5.41
CA VAL A 131 -2.09 10.29 -6.50
C VAL A 131 -3.36 10.46 -7.33
N TYR A 132 -4.52 10.63 -6.69
CA TYR A 132 -5.81 10.65 -7.39
C TYR A 132 -6.33 12.05 -7.67
N ARG A 133 -5.72 13.08 -7.08
CA ARG A 133 -6.05 14.50 -7.32
C ARG A 133 -7.52 14.83 -7.05
N VAL A 134 -8.07 14.23 -5.99
CA VAL A 134 -9.44 14.45 -5.49
C VAL A 134 -9.41 15.19 -4.15
N PRO A 135 -10.51 15.86 -3.75
CA PRO A 135 -10.63 16.45 -2.42
C PRO A 135 -10.37 15.45 -1.30
N ARG A 136 -9.74 15.92 -0.21
CA ARG A 136 -9.33 15.08 0.93
C ARG A 136 -10.51 14.31 1.51
N GLU A 137 -11.65 14.97 1.64
CA GLU A 137 -12.87 14.44 2.25
C GLU A 137 -13.35 13.16 1.55
N ARG A 138 -13.06 13.02 0.25
CA ARG A 138 -13.46 11.85 -0.55
C ARG A 138 -12.59 10.63 -0.33
N VAL A 139 -11.41 10.78 0.26
CA VAL A 139 -10.44 9.70 0.48
C VAL A 139 -10.18 9.40 1.95
N LEU A 140 -10.75 10.19 2.88
CA LEU A 140 -10.59 9.98 4.32
C LEU A 140 -11.11 8.62 4.78
N SER A 141 -12.28 8.18 4.29
CA SER A 141 -12.83 6.87 4.65
C SER A 141 -11.94 5.73 4.17
N ALA A 142 -11.40 5.84 2.95
CA ALA A 142 -10.44 4.87 2.42
C ALA A 142 -9.17 4.80 3.28
N ALA A 143 -8.61 5.97 3.61
CA ALA A 143 -7.41 6.07 4.44
C ALA A 143 -7.62 5.51 5.86
N PHE A 144 -8.79 5.77 6.45
CA PHE A 144 -9.18 5.23 7.75
C PHE A 144 -9.17 3.70 7.74
N HIS A 145 -9.92 3.09 6.81
CA HIS A 145 -10.01 1.63 6.72
C HIS A 145 -8.65 0.96 6.43
N ARG A 146 -7.78 1.61 5.65
CA ARG A 146 -6.42 1.09 5.42
C ARG A 146 -5.57 1.12 6.70
N ALA A 147 -5.71 2.15 7.52
CA ALA A 147 -5.03 2.23 8.82
C ALA A 147 -5.59 1.20 9.82
N GLU A 148 -6.90 0.94 9.82
CA GLU A 148 -7.52 -0.12 10.63
C GLU A 148 -7.01 -1.51 10.23
N ALA A 149 -6.88 -1.78 8.92
CA ALA A 149 -6.27 -3.02 8.44
C ALA A 149 -4.83 -3.20 8.97
N MET A 150 -4.05 -2.12 9.03
CA MET A 150 -2.70 -2.15 9.60
C MET A 150 -2.72 -2.40 11.11
N GLN A 151 -3.71 -1.91 11.87
CA GLN A 151 -3.85 -2.25 13.28
C GLN A 151 -4.14 -3.75 13.50
N PHE A 152 -5.02 -4.35 12.69
CA PHE A 152 -5.24 -5.80 12.73
C PHE A 152 -3.97 -6.57 12.36
N SER A 153 -3.21 -6.09 11.36
CA SER A 153 -1.90 -6.66 11.00
C SER A 153 -0.89 -6.57 12.15
N ASP A 154 -0.80 -5.43 12.83
CA ASP A 154 0.13 -5.22 13.94
C ASP A 154 -0.21 -6.15 15.13
N HIS A 155 -1.50 -6.30 15.46
CA HIS A 155 -1.95 -7.27 16.47
C HIS A 155 -1.59 -8.70 16.07
N TRP A 156 -1.86 -9.08 14.82
CA TRP A 156 -1.52 -10.39 14.29
C TRP A 156 -0.01 -10.68 14.38
N VAL A 157 0.83 -9.70 14.05
CA VAL A 157 2.30 -9.81 14.18
C VAL A 157 2.71 -9.97 15.64
N ARG A 158 2.11 -9.22 16.57
CA ARG A 158 2.38 -9.34 18.01
C ARG A 158 1.97 -10.70 18.59
N GLU A 159 0.94 -11.33 18.04
CA GLU A 159 0.49 -12.67 18.41
C GLU A 159 1.35 -13.80 17.79
N GLY A 160 2.42 -13.45 17.07
CA GLY A 160 3.31 -14.43 16.44
C GLY A 160 2.89 -14.83 15.03
N HIS A 161 2.05 -14.00 14.37
CA HIS A 161 1.70 -14.06 12.95
C HIS A 161 1.29 -15.45 12.46
N ALA A 162 0.47 -16.18 13.23
CA ALA A 162 -0.01 -17.50 12.84
C ALA A 162 -0.81 -17.44 11.52
N PRO A 163 -0.55 -18.33 10.54
CA PRO A 163 -1.16 -18.26 9.21
C PRO A 163 -2.66 -18.54 9.20
N ASP A 164 -3.21 -19.13 10.27
CA ASP A 164 -4.62 -19.44 10.48
C ASP A 164 -5.32 -18.47 11.46
N SER A 165 -4.65 -17.36 11.80
CA SER A 165 -5.19 -16.37 12.74
C SER A 165 -6.55 -15.80 12.26
N PRO A 166 -7.54 -15.67 13.17
CA PRO A 166 -8.82 -15.05 12.86
C PRO A 166 -8.71 -13.55 12.54
N LEU A 167 -7.54 -12.93 12.75
CA LEU A 167 -7.28 -11.53 12.40
C LEU A 167 -7.09 -11.32 10.90
N ILE A 168 -6.65 -12.33 10.15
CA ILE A 168 -6.41 -12.21 8.69
C ILE A 168 -7.70 -11.83 7.92
N PRO A 169 -8.86 -12.47 8.18
CA PRO A 169 -10.13 -12.02 7.60
C PRO A 169 -10.53 -10.59 7.96
N HIS A 170 -10.14 -10.09 9.15
CA HIS A 170 -10.41 -8.70 9.55
C HIS A 170 -9.53 -7.71 8.77
N ILE A 171 -8.27 -8.06 8.54
CA ILE A 171 -7.36 -7.31 7.66
C ILE A 171 -7.97 -7.17 6.26
N GLU A 172 -8.41 -8.30 5.67
CA GLU A 172 -9.01 -8.29 4.33
C GLU A 172 -10.30 -7.49 4.27
N ALA A 173 -11.17 -7.63 5.27
CA ALA A 173 -12.43 -6.89 5.34
C ALA A 173 -12.19 -5.37 5.40
N GLU A 174 -11.21 -4.91 6.19
CA GLU A 174 -10.85 -3.49 6.25
C GLU A 174 -10.18 -3.01 4.96
N LEU A 175 -9.30 -3.80 4.35
CA LEU A 175 -8.75 -3.46 3.03
C LEU A 175 -9.82 -3.39 1.94
N LEU A 176 -10.82 -4.27 1.97
CA LEU A 176 -11.96 -4.23 1.05
C LEU A 176 -12.74 -2.92 1.21
N LYS A 177 -13.11 -2.55 2.44
CA LYS A 177 -13.78 -1.27 2.72
C LYS A 177 -12.94 -0.07 2.26
N SER A 178 -11.64 -0.11 2.52
CA SER A 178 -10.68 0.91 2.06
C SER A 178 -10.73 1.07 0.54
N TYR A 179 -10.61 -0.02 -0.19
CA TYR A 179 -10.56 0.01 -1.65
C TYR A 179 -11.92 0.33 -2.29
N GLN A 180 -13.04 -0.06 -1.68
CA GLN A 180 -14.38 0.36 -2.09
C GLN A 180 -14.55 1.87 -1.93
N ALA A 181 -14.26 2.40 -0.74
CA ALA A 181 -14.33 3.84 -0.47
C ALA A 181 -13.37 4.64 -1.37
N LEU A 182 -12.18 4.11 -1.66
CA LEU A 182 -11.24 4.76 -2.57
C LEU A 182 -11.82 4.83 -3.99
N ARG A 183 -12.40 3.73 -4.49
CA ARG A 183 -13.01 3.70 -5.82
C ARG A 183 -14.16 4.70 -5.94
N GLU A 184 -15.07 4.71 -4.97
CA GLU A 184 -16.16 5.68 -4.91
C GLU A 184 -15.65 7.14 -4.83
N GLY A 185 -14.56 7.35 -4.08
CA GLY A 185 -13.92 8.65 -3.93
C GLY A 185 -13.31 9.22 -5.21
N ILE A 186 -12.97 8.37 -6.20
CA ILE A 186 -12.25 8.78 -7.41
C ILE A 186 -13.08 8.72 -8.71
N GLU A 187 -14.29 8.14 -8.68
CA GLU A 187 -15.17 7.93 -9.85
C GLU A 187 -16.13 9.11 -10.16
N LEU A 188 -16.34 10.07 -9.25
CA LEU A 188 -17.18 11.28 -9.50
C LEU A 188 -16.33 12.53 -9.74
#